data_AF-A0A1N7IHD4-F1
#
_entry.id   AF-A0A1N7IHD4-F1
#
_cell.length_a   1.000
_cell.length_b   1.000
_cell.length_c   1.000
_cell.angle_alpha   90.00
_cell.angle_beta   90.00
_cell.angle_gamma   90.00
#
_symmetry.space_group_name_H-M   'P 1'
#
loop_
_entity.id
_entity.type
_entity.pdbx_description
1 polymer ?
#
loop_
_entity_poly.entity_id
_entity_poly.type
_entity_poly.pdbx_seq_one_letter_code
_entity_poly.pdbx_strand_id
1 'polypeptide(L)'
;MLSQSNLQDINIISEYHIQEILNILFDLQLSNSNEYKQNFKAIDLQDSINAIAIQVTANSRKSKVQETLDKFFEDGLDLDFETLIIFILGKKQLSYKNLKVKEGFLFIPDEHILDFSKIISKLSFAPTGKLEKIRNILKEDRFAPKKKISDVAIFKKKQIIRKKIVKSLIHTSNDVSEAIFNYYDPSYKFKYEKIIIRSITDQAYPFFDDPITKQRADWYKVFSFDLNENFLEVQIQYYDKIVVNKMGEWNYLRDREEGSISNDLKIIRTDVIERIPLENIIEIDLSEEDPMIFVDFQNRKAYREQIPFIRGYYKNDSDYRKTYYFELCKQDINL
;
A
#
# COMPACT_ATOMS: atom_id res chain seq x y z
N MET A 1 6.56 -9.40 10.79
CA MET A 1 6.60 -8.62 12.03
C MET A 1 6.68 -7.17 11.64
N LEU A 2 5.52 -6.53 11.50
CA LEU A 2 5.42 -5.09 11.63
C LEU A 2 5.91 -4.78 13.05
N SER A 3 7.03 -4.08 13.17
CA SER A 3 7.49 -3.61 14.47
C SER A 3 6.47 -2.60 14.99
N GLN A 4 6.24 -2.62 16.30
CA GLN A 4 5.40 -1.66 17.02
C GLN A 4 5.77 -0.20 16.66
N SER A 5 7.05 0.05 16.37
CA SER A 5 7.57 1.35 15.91
C SER A 5 6.97 1.82 14.58
N ASN A 6 6.80 0.95 13.57
CA ASN A 6 6.29 1.38 12.25
C ASN A 6 4.79 1.70 12.29
N LEU A 7 4.01 0.97 13.11
CA LEU A 7 2.59 1.28 13.32
C LEU A 7 2.42 2.57 14.12
N GLN A 8 3.34 2.80 15.07
CA GLN A 8 3.39 4.03 15.83
C GLN A 8 3.76 5.22 14.93
N ASP A 9 4.71 5.06 14.01
CA ASP A 9 5.09 6.11 13.05
C ASP A 9 3.93 6.50 12.12
N ILE A 10 3.14 5.54 11.62
CA ILE A 10 1.97 5.81 10.77
C ILE A 10 0.85 6.49 11.55
N ASN A 11 0.62 6.08 12.80
CA ASN A 11 -0.37 6.70 13.68
C ASN A 11 0.05 8.12 14.05
N ILE A 12 1.32 8.36 14.39
CA ILE A 12 1.86 9.70 14.68
C ILE A 12 1.74 10.62 13.47
N ILE A 13 2.06 10.14 12.26
CA ILE A 13 1.89 10.93 11.03
C ILE A 13 0.40 11.25 10.78
N SER A 14 -0.48 10.29 11.03
CA SER A 14 -1.92 10.49 10.90
C SER A 14 -2.46 11.50 11.93
N GLU A 15 -2.02 11.40 13.18
CA GLU A 15 -2.37 12.31 14.27
C GLU A 15 -1.90 13.74 13.99
N TYR A 16 -0.67 13.93 13.52
CA TYR A 16 -0.11 15.23 13.17
C TYR A 16 -0.92 15.92 12.06
N HIS A 17 -1.22 15.21 10.97
CA HIS A 17 -2.03 15.79 9.89
C HIS A 17 -3.47 16.06 10.33
N ILE A 18 -4.07 15.18 11.12
CA ILE A 18 -5.41 15.42 11.69
C ILE A 18 -5.40 16.66 12.59
N GLN A 19 -4.38 16.83 13.43
CA GLN A 19 -4.19 18.01 14.27
C GLN A 19 -4.18 19.29 13.44
N GLU A 20 -3.33 19.39 12.42
CA GLU A 20 -3.23 20.61 11.60
C GLU A 20 -4.53 20.91 10.83
N ILE A 21 -5.15 19.88 10.25
CA ILE A 21 -6.41 20.02 9.51
C ILE A 21 -7.53 20.50 10.43
N LEU A 22 -7.66 19.92 11.62
CA LEU A 22 -8.69 20.30 12.59
C LEU A 22 -8.45 21.71 13.14
N ASN A 23 -7.19 22.08 13.44
CA ASN A 23 -6.83 23.43 13.86
C ASN A 23 -7.27 24.48 12.83
N ILE A 24 -7.02 24.24 11.55
CA ILE A 24 -7.43 25.18 10.51
C ILE A 24 -8.95 25.19 10.31
N LEU A 25 -9.58 24.01 10.22
CA LEU A 25 -11.00 23.94 9.89
C LEU A 25 -11.88 24.51 11.00
N PHE A 26 -11.56 24.19 12.25
CA PHE A 26 -12.36 24.51 13.42
C PHE A 26 -11.80 25.66 14.26
N ASP A 27 -10.71 26.30 13.82
CA ASP A 27 -10.01 27.37 14.55
C ASP A 27 -9.58 26.94 15.96
N LEU A 28 -9.09 25.69 16.06
CA LEU A 28 -8.61 25.09 17.30
C LEU A 28 -7.09 25.28 17.47
N GLN A 29 -6.62 25.02 18.69
CA GLN A 29 -5.22 25.03 19.11
C GLN A 29 -4.82 23.66 19.67
N LEU A 30 -5.14 22.61 18.91
CA LEU A 30 -4.80 21.23 19.24
C LEU A 30 -3.27 21.05 19.23
N SER A 31 -2.81 20.33 20.23
CA SER A 31 -1.45 19.85 20.44
C SER A 31 -1.47 18.36 20.79
N ASN A 32 -0.37 17.64 20.59
CA ASN A 32 -0.31 16.22 20.96
C ASN A 32 -0.31 16.07 22.48
N SER A 33 -1.18 15.20 23.02
CA SER A 33 -1.32 15.01 24.47
C SER A 33 -0.03 14.48 25.11
N ASN A 34 0.80 13.75 24.35
CA ASN A 34 2.07 13.21 24.83
C ASN A 34 3.19 14.26 24.99
N GLU A 35 3.04 15.47 24.46
CA GLU A 35 4.05 16.54 24.61
C GLU A 35 4.08 17.14 26.02
N TYR A 36 2.98 17.02 26.78
CA TYR A 36 2.83 17.67 28.09
C TYR A 36 2.73 16.69 29.26
N LYS A 37 2.14 15.51 29.05
CA LYS A 37 2.06 14.44 30.05
C LYS A 37 2.18 13.08 29.35
N GLN A 38 3.30 12.39 29.55
CA GLN A 38 3.41 10.97 29.19
C GLN A 38 2.33 10.19 29.96
N ASN A 39 1.40 9.53 29.26
CA ASN A 39 0.48 8.47 29.72
C ASN A 39 -1.04 8.72 29.60
N PHE A 40 -1.53 9.76 28.92
CA PHE A 40 -2.96 9.81 28.60
C PHE A 40 -3.30 8.83 27.47
N LYS A 41 -3.61 7.58 27.83
CA LYS A 41 -3.96 6.53 26.87
C LYS A 41 -5.36 6.72 26.25
N ALA A 42 -6.13 7.68 26.76
CA ALA A 42 -7.52 7.91 26.38
C ALA A 42 -7.70 8.96 25.27
N ILE A 43 -6.71 9.86 25.07
CA ILE A 43 -6.77 11.00 24.12
C ILE A 43 -5.41 11.20 23.44
N ASP A 44 -5.40 11.53 22.15
CA ASP A 44 -4.16 11.72 21.37
C ASP A 44 -3.85 13.21 21.15
N LEU A 45 -4.88 14.05 21.03
CA LEU A 45 -4.76 15.49 20.85
C LEU A 45 -5.57 16.24 21.91
N GLN A 46 -5.12 17.44 22.27
CA GLN A 46 -5.80 18.30 23.23
C GLN A 46 -5.67 19.78 22.87
N ASP A 47 -6.71 20.53 23.16
CA ASP A 47 -6.76 21.98 23.14
C ASP A 47 -7.19 22.45 24.54
N SER A 48 -6.21 22.80 25.36
CA SER A 48 -6.45 23.23 26.74
C SER A 48 -7.13 24.60 26.84
N ILE A 49 -7.10 25.42 25.78
CA ILE A 49 -7.74 26.73 25.78
C ILE A 49 -9.25 26.57 25.58
N ASN A 50 -9.65 25.70 24.66
CA ASN A 50 -11.04 25.43 24.37
C ASN A 50 -11.62 24.25 25.17
N ALA A 51 -10.83 23.66 26.08
CA ALA A 51 -11.18 22.47 26.86
C ALA A 51 -11.68 21.30 25.99
N ILE A 52 -11.01 21.05 24.86
CA ILE A 52 -11.35 19.97 23.91
C ILE A 52 -10.27 18.90 23.95
N ALA A 53 -10.69 17.64 24.11
CA ALA A 53 -9.84 16.49 23.91
C ALA A 53 -10.28 15.69 22.67
N ILE A 54 -9.32 15.13 21.94
CA ILE A 54 -9.59 14.33 20.75
C ILE A 54 -8.84 13.00 20.82
N GLN A 55 -9.56 11.90 20.68
CA GLN A 55 -8.98 10.60 20.39
C GLN A 55 -9.03 10.35 18.89
N VAL A 56 -7.88 10.05 18.28
CA VAL A 56 -7.74 9.58 16.91
C VAL A 56 -7.70 8.04 16.91
N THR A 57 -8.48 7.39 16.05
CA THR A 57 -8.47 5.92 15.99
C THR A 57 -8.83 5.37 14.62
N ALA A 58 -8.21 4.25 14.22
CA ALA A 58 -8.64 3.48 13.06
C ALA A 58 -9.81 2.54 13.38
N ASN A 59 -10.13 2.30 14.65
CA ASN A 59 -11.14 1.32 15.06
C ASN A 59 -12.50 2.01 15.30
N SER A 60 -13.42 1.83 14.35
CA SER A 60 -14.75 2.44 14.39
C SER A 60 -15.78 1.70 15.24
N ARG A 61 -15.43 0.56 15.86
CA ARG A 61 -16.38 -0.28 16.61
C ARG A 61 -16.95 0.50 17.79
N LYS A 62 -18.26 0.39 18.04
CA LYS A 62 -18.92 0.92 19.24
C LYS A 62 -18.19 0.54 20.54
N SER A 63 -17.70 -0.70 20.65
CA SER A 63 -16.93 -1.14 21.82
C SER A 63 -15.67 -0.31 22.06
N LYS A 64 -15.01 0.16 20.99
CA LYS A 64 -13.85 1.04 21.09
C LYS A 64 -14.23 2.43 21.56
N VAL A 65 -15.33 2.97 21.02
CA VAL A 65 -15.89 4.26 21.46
C VAL A 65 -16.25 4.22 22.94
N GLN A 66 -16.89 3.14 23.40
CA GLN A 66 -17.20 2.96 24.82
C GLN A 66 -15.92 2.86 25.66
N GLU A 67 -14.93 2.09 25.22
CA GLU A 67 -13.64 1.98 25.92
C GLU A 67 -12.94 3.34 26.05
N THR A 68 -13.01 4.19 25.01
CA THR A 68 -12.45 5.54 25.06
C THR A 68 -13.20 6.42 26.06
N LEU A 69 -14.54 6.37 26.08
CA LEU A 69 -15.35 7.09 27.07
C LEU A 69 -15.03 6.64 28.49
N ASP A 70 -14.99 5.33 28.73
CA ASP A 70 -14.72 4.75 30.04
C ASP A 70 -13.36 5.22 30.56
N LYS A 71 -12.30 5.12 29.73
CA LYS A 71 -10.96 5.60 30.09
C LYS A 71 -10.88 7.10 30.30
N PHE A 72 -11.58 7.89 29.48
CA PHE A 72 -11.61 9.35 29.61
C PHE A 72 -12.12 9.77 31.00
N PHE A 73 -13.17 9.10 31.51
CA PHE A 73 -13.69 9.36 32.85
C PHE A 73 -12.86 8.70 33.96
N GLU A 74 -12.32 7.50 33.75
CA GLU A 74 -11.43 6.82 34.71
C GLU A 74 -10.16 7.63 34.98
N ASP A 75 -9.60 8.27 33.94
CA ASP A 75 -8.41 9.12 34.03
C ASP A 75 -8.74 10.54 34.53
N GLY A 76 -10.01 10.85 34.79
CA GLY A 76 -10.48 12.16 35.30
C GLY A 76 -10.31 13.31 34.31
N LEU A 77 -10.21 13.01 33.01
CA LEU A 77 -9.99 14.00 31.95
C LEU A 77 -11.19 14.94 31.76
N ASP A 78 -12.38 14.53 32.21
CA ASP A 78 -13.59 15.36 32.23
C ASP A 78 -13.50 16.57 33.17
N LEU A 79 -12.48 16.63 34.03
CA LEU A 79 -12.21 17.80 34.86
C LEU A 79 -11.47 18.92 34.10
N ASP A 80 -10.68 18.53 33.10
CA ASP A 80 -9.85 19.44 32.30
C ASP A 80 -10.47 19.74 30.93
N PHE A 81 -11.32 18.83 30.42
CA PHE A 81 -11.89 18.90 29.08
C PHE A 81 -13.41 18.74 29.12
N GLU A 82 -14.12 19.77 28.67
CA GLU A 82 -15.59 19.79 28.58
C GLU A 82 -16.11 19.04 27.35
N THR A 83 -15.27 18.90 26.31
CA THR A 83 -15.63 18.22 25.05
C THR A 83 -14.66 17.10 24.75
N LEU A 84 -15.21 15.91 24.48
CA LEU A 84 -14.47 14.79 23.91
C LEU A 84 -14.92 14.55 22.47
N ILE A 85 -13.98 14.56 21.53
CA ILE A 85 -14.18 14.17 20.14
C ILE A 85 -13.48 12.83 19.88
N ILE A 86 -14.12 11.94 19.15
CA ILE A 86 -13.50 10.72 18.65
C ILE A 86 -13.42 10.81 17.13
N PHE A 87 -12.20 10.97 16.63
CA PHE A 87 -11.91 11.05 15.21
C PHE A 87 -11.54 9.66 14.66
N ILE A 88 -12.36 9.16 13.75
CA ILE A 88 -12.17 7.86 13.11
C ILE A 88 -11.45 8.07 11.77
N LEU A 89 -10.24 7.50 11.63
CA LEU A 89 -9.45 7.57 10.40
C LEU A 89 -10.08 6.79 9.24
N GLY A 90 -10.87 5.76 9.55
CA GLY A 90 -11.71 5.04 8.61
C GLY A 90 -13.11 5.63 8.49
N LYS A 91 -14.08 4.79 8.09
CA LYS A 91 -15.50 5.17 8.07
C LYS A 91 -16.12 4.93 9.45
N LYS A 92 -16.83 5.92 10.01
CA LYS A 92 -17.60 5.73 11.24
C LYS A 92 -18.82 4.83 11.00
N GLN A 93 -19.35 4.23 12.08
CA GLN A 93 -20.59 3.46 12.00
C GLN A 93 -21.80 4.39 11.76
N LEU A 94 -22.86 3.85 11.16
CA LEU A 94 -24.10 4.59 10.91
C LEU A 94 -24.79 5.05 12.20
N SER A 95 -24.63 4.29 13.30
CA SER A 95 -25.19 4.67 14.61
C SER A 95 -24.38 4.10 15.75
N TYR A 96 -24.30 4.83 16.85
CA TYR A 96 -23.66 4.42 18.10
C TYR A 96 -24.69 4.41 19.25
N LYS A 97 -25.67 3.52 19.17
CA LYS A 97 -26.77 3.44 20.14
C LYS A 97 -26.31 2.88 21.49
N ASN A 98 -26.92 3.31 22.59
CA ASN A 98 -26.69 2.78 23.94
C ASN A 98 -25.23 2.88 24.40
N LEU A 99 -24.59 4.03 24.17
CA LEU A 99 -23.32 4.37 24.83
C LEU A 99 -23.61 4.80 26.27
N LYS A 100 -22.75 4.41 27.20
CA LYS A 100 -22.78 4.87 28.59
C LYS A 100 -21.86 6.08 28.68
N VAL A 101 -22.40 7.17 29.21
CA VAL A 101 -21.69 8.43 29.41
C VAL A 101 -21.91 8.82 30.88
N LYS A 102 -20.88 9.36 31.53
CA LYS A 102 -20.98 9.83 32.91
C LYS A 102 -22.10 10.87 33.04
N GLU A 103 -22.87 10.79 34.11
CA GLU A 103 -23.96 11.73 34.37
C GLU A 103 -23.41 13.16 34.44
N GLY A 104 -24.08 14.09 33.75
CA GLY A 104 -23.66 15.50 33.65
C GLY A 104 -22.68 15.81 32.51
N PHE A 105 -22.10 14.81 31.84
CA PHE A 105 -21.24 15.02 30.68
C PHE A 105 -22.02 14.90 29.36
N LEU A 106 -21.96 15.92 28.51
CA LEU A 106 -22.67 15.92 27.22
C LEU A 106 -21.82 15.24 26.14
N PHE A 107 -22.28 14.07 25.68
CA PHE A 107 -21.68 13.41 24.52
C PHE A 107 -22.74 13.00 23.50
N ILE A 108 -22.75 13.70 22.35
CA ILE A 108 -23.70 13.46 21.26
C ILE A 108 -22.95 12.71 20.14
N PRO A 109 -23.21 11.42 19.92
CA PRO A 109 -22.39 10.62 19.00
C PRO A 109 -22.36 11.15 17.56
N ASP A 110 -23.45 11.75 17.08
CA ASP A 110 -23.51 12.29 15.71
C ASP A 110 -22.73 13.60 15.52
N GLU A 111 -22.40 14.28 16.62
CA GLU A 111 -21.64 15.53 16.63
C GLU A 111 -20.18 15.30 17.04
N HIS A 112 -19.96 14.38 17.99
CA HIS A 112 -18.67 14.17 18.63
C HIS A 112 -17.89 12.97 18.07
N ILE A 113 -18.52 12.10 17.25
CA ILE A 113 -17.81 11.05 16.51
C ILE A 113 -17.66 11.50 15.06
N LEU A 114 -16.44 11.87 14.71
CA LEU A 114 -16.09 12.45 13.42
C LEU A 114 -15.35 11.44 12.56
N ASP A 115 -15.46 11.61 11.25
CA ASP A 115 -14.59 10.96 10.26
C ASP A 115 -14.32 11.94 9.11
N PHE A 116 -13.60 11.48 8.09
CA PHE A 116 -13.30 12.30 6.92
C PHE A 116 -14.53 12.81 6.16
N SER A 117 -15.69 12.15 6.26
CA SER A 117 -16.91 12.66 5.62
C SER A 117 -17.34 14.00 6.24
N LYS A 118 -17.17 14.16 7.56
CA LYS A 118 -17.43 15.45 8.23
C LYS A 118 -16.43 16.50 7.82
N ILE A 119 -15.14 16.16 7.72
CA ILE A 119 -14.09 17.06 7.22
C ILE A 119 -14.44 17.56 5.82
N ILE A 120 -14.77 16.65 4.89
CA ILE A 120 -15.15 17.00 3.51
C ILE A 120 -16.38 17.92 3.49
N SER A 121 -17.40 17.61 4.30
CA SER A 121 -18.59 18.46 4.41
C SER A 121 -18.23 19.87 4.87
N LYS A 122 -17.36 20.03 5.86
CA LYS A 122 -16.93 21.34 6.37
C LYS A 122 -16.03 22.09 5.40
N LEU A 123 -15.13 21.38 4.70
CA LEU A 123 -14.30 21.95 3.64
C LEU A 123 -15.14 22.60 2.54
N SER A 124 -16.27 21.98 2.16
CA SER A 124 -17.14 22.55 1.11
C SER A 124 -17.72 23.94 1.43
N PHE A 125 -17.73 24.32 2.70
CA PHE A 125 -18.20 25.63 3.17
C PHE A 125 -17.08 26.52 3.74
N ALA A 126 -15.82 26.06 3.70
CA ALA A 126 -14.70 26.80 4.27
C ALA A 126 -14.27 27.97 3.38
N PRO A 127 -13.86 29.11 3.96
CA PRO A 127 -13.27 30.22 3.20
C PRO A 127 -12.02 29.79 2.42
N THR A 128 -11.79 30.41 1.26
CA THR A 128 -10.65 30.11 0.37
C THR A 128 -9.31 30.10 1.10
N GLY A 129 -9.07 31.03 2.03
CA GLY A 129 -7.82 31.08 2.79
C GLY A 129 -7.57 29.84 3.67
N LYS A 130 -8.63 29.23 4.23
CA LYS A 130 -8.50 27.96 4.98
C LYS A 130 -8.22 26.80 4.03
N LEU A 131 -8.89 26.77 2.88
CA LEU A 131 -8.68 25.76 1.85
C LEU A 131 -7.24 25.79 1.30
N GLU A 132 -6.66 26.98 1.13
CA GLU A 132 -5.27 27.13 0.70
C GLU A 132 -4.28 26.62 1.74
N LYS A 133 -4.48 26.95 3.02
CA LYS A 133 -3.64 26.43 4.12
C LYS A 133 -3.67 24.91 4.18
N ILE A 134 -4.85 24.30 4.13
CA ILE A 134 -5.02 22.84 4.14
C ILE A 134 -4.41 22.22 2.88
N ARG A 135 -4.59 22.86 1.72
CA ARG A 135 -3.96 22.41 0.47
C ARG A 135 -2.44 22.48 0.55
N ASN A 136 -1.86 23.47 1.25
CA ASN A 136 -0.43 23.58 1.44
C ASN A 136 0.10 22.48 2.35
N ILE A 137 -0.56 22.16 3.48
CA ILE A 137 -0.21 21.01 4.32
C ILE A 137 -0.21 19.72 3.51
N LEU A 138 -1.28 19.46 2.76
CA LEU A 138 -1.39 18.27 1.91
C LEU A 138 -0.42 18.26 0.72
N LYS A 139 0.16 19.41 0.36
CA LYS A 139 1.18 19.55 -0.70
C LYS A 139 2.61 19.47 -0.17
N GLU A 140 2.85 20.02 1.02
CA GLU A 140 4.13 19.98 1.75
C GLU A 140 4.47 18.55 2.18
N ASP A 141 3.46 17.67 2.21
CA ASP A 141 3.62 16.22 2.32
C ASP A 141 4.25 15.56 1.06
N ARG A 142 4.55 16.36 0.02
CA ARG A 142 5.66 16.04 -0.89
C ARG A 142 6.94 16.63 -0.30
N PHE A 143 7.80 15.76 0.22
CA PHE A 143 9.17 16.06 0.68
C PHE A 143 9.37 16.48 2.16
N ALA A 144 8.88 15.70 3.12
CA ALA A 144 9.87 15.23 4.09
C ALA A 144 10.86 14.36 3.28
N PRO A 145 12.17 14.66 3.19
CA PRO A 145 13.08 13.69 2.60
C PRO A 145 12.85 12.41 3.40
N LYS A 146 12.34 11.34 2.76
CA LYS A 146 12.36 9.99 3.35
C LYS A 146 13.76 9.88 3.92
N LYS A 147 13.91 9.91 5.25
CA LYS A 147 15.20 9.88 5.93
C LYS A 147 15.93 8.74 5.25
N LYS A 148 16.95 9.04 4.44
CA LYS A 148 17.42 8.13 3.38
C LYS A 148 17.65 6.79 4.06
N ILE A 149 16.74 5.84 3.85
CA ILE A 149 16.78 4.58 4.59
C ILE A 149 18.13 4.01 4.24
N SER A 150 18.97 3.76 5.25
CA SER A 150 20.34 3.37 4.97
C SER A 150 20.33 2.13 4.08
N ASP A 151 21.27 2.02 3.15
CA ASP A 151 21.33 0.88 2.22
C ASP A 151 21.37 -0.44 3.00
N VAL A 152 21.97 -0.43 4.19
CA VAL A 152 21.96 -1.55 5.15
C VAL A 152 20.54 -1.92 5.61
N ALA A 153 19.69 -0.95 5.93
CA ALA A 153 18.32 -1.20 6.34
C ALA A 153 17.46 -1.71 5.17
N ILE A 154 17.64 -1.16 3.96
CA ILE A 154 16.98 -1.66 2.74
C ILE A 154 17.41 -3.11 2.47
N PHE A 155 18.71 -3.39 2.54
CA PHE A 155 19.25 -4.74 2.37
C PHE A 155 18.65 -5.73 3.37
N LYS A 156 18.63 -5.39 4.67
CA LYS A 156 18.03 -6.24 5.71
C LYS A 156 16.55 -6.50 5.44
N LYS A 157 15.79 -5.49 5.01
CA LYS A 157 14.38 -5.64 4.64
C LYS A 157 14.21 -6.64 3.48
N LYS A 158 15.01 -6.50 2.41
CA LYS A 158 15.01 -7.42 1.26
C LYS A 158 15.28 -8.86 1.70
N GLN A 159 16.30 -9.09 2.54
CA GLN A 159 16.65 -10.43 3.01
C GLN A 159 15.52 -11.08 3.84
N ILE A 160 14.87 -10.30 4.72
CA ILE A 160 13.74 -10.79 5.52
C ILE A 160 12.57 -11.19 4.62
N ILE A 161 12.20 -10.34 3.66
CA ILE A 161 11.12 -10.63 2.71
C ILE A 161 11.48 -11.82 1.82
N ARG A 162 12.69 -11.87 1.26
CA ARG A 162 13.16 -12.99 0.45
C ARG A 162 13.04 -14.31 1.22
N LYS A 163 13.49 -14.35 2.47
CA LYS A 163 13.39 -15.54 3.34
C LYS A 163 11.93 -15.96 3.56
N LYS A 164 11.02 -14.99 3.74
CA LYS A 164 9.58 -15.30 3.83
C LYS A 164 9.04 -15.90 2.54
N ILE A 165 9.36 -15.32 1.38
CA ILE A 165 8.92 -15.84 0.07
C ILE A 165 9.46 -17.25 -0.13
N VAL A 166 10.74 -17.50 0.11
CA VAL A 166 11.33 -18.84 0.00
C VAL A 166 10.58 -19.85 0.87
N LYS A 167 10.30 -19.50 2.13
CA LYS A 167 9.57 -20.40 3.05
C LYS A 167 8.12 -20.65 2.61
N SER A 168 7.42 -19.60 2.19
CA SER A 168 5.98 -19.64 1.92
C SER A 168 5.67 -20.13 0.50
N LEU A 169 6.31 -19.57 -0.52
CA LEU A 169 5.92 -19.71 -1.92
C LEU A 169 6.83 -20.64 -2.74
N ILE A 170 8.03 -21.01 -2.28
CA ILE A 170 8.99 -21.81 -3.08
C ILE A 170 9.05 -23.26 -2.60
N HIS A 171 9.09 -24.22 -3.54
CA HIS A 171 9.29 -25.64 -3.23
C HIS A 171 10.66 -25.88 -2.57
N THR A 172 10.70 -26.75 -1.55
CA THR A 172 11.94 -27.18 -0.86
C THR A 172 12.59 -28.43 -1.49
N SER A 173 12.17 -28.83 -2.67
CA SER A 173 12.64 -30.04 -3.34
C SER A 173 14.08 -29.90 -3.84
N ASN A 174 14.84 -31.00 -3.75
CA ASN A 174 16.20 -31.14 -4.26
C ASN A 174 16.27 -32.14 -5.44
N ASP A 175 15.16 -32.37 -6.15
CA ASP A 175 15.15 -33.24 -7.33
C ASP A 175 15.90 -32.58 -8.50
N VAL A 176 16.87 -33.30 -9.07
CA VAL A 176 17.65 -32.88 -10.25
C VAL A 176 16.73 -32.63 -11.45
N SER A 177 15.67 -33.40 -11.61
CA SER A 177 14.70 -33.24 -12.70
C SER A 177 13.97 -31.90 -12.59
N GLU A 178 13.52 -31.54 -11.37
CA GLU A 178 12.92 -30.24 -11.10
C GLU A 178 13.91 -29.09 -11.28
N ALA A 179 15.18 -29.29 -10.91
CA ALA A 179 16.22 -28.29 -11.12
C ALA A 179 16.41 -27.96 -12.62
N ILE A 180 16.28 -28.96 -13.51
CA ILE A 180 16.31 -28.75 -14.97
C ILE A 180 15.11 -27.90 -15.40
N PHE A 181 13.89 -28.26 -15.01
CA PHE A 181 12.70 -27.47 -15.37
C PHE A 181 12.83 -26.03 -14.87
N ASN A 182 13.24 -25.82 -13.61
CA ASN A 182 13.47 -24.51 -13.00
C ASN A 182 14.53 -23.66 -13.73
N TYR A 183 15.54 -24.31 -14.32
CA TYR A 183 16.59 -23.61 -15.07
C TYR A 183 16.08 -23.04 -16.40
N TYR A 184 15.18 -23.75 -17.08
CA TYR A 184 14.60 -23.31 -18.35
C TYR A 184 13.38 -22.42 -18.15
N ASP A 185 12.51 -22.76 -17.19
CA ASP A 185 11.33 -22.00 -16.78
C ASP A 185 11.30 -21.84 -15.25
N PRO A 186 11.71 -20.67 -14.74
CA PRO A 186 11.76 -20.41 -13.31
C PRO A 186 10.43 -20.62 -12.58
N SER A 187 9.27 -20.53 -13.23
CA SER A 187 7.98 -20.58 -12.52
C SER A 187 7.75 -21.90 -11.80
N TYR A 188 8.36 -22.99 -12.27
CA TYR A 188 8.23 -24.32 -11.66
C TYR A 188 8.73 -24.38 -10.21
N LYS A 189 9.53 -23.41 -9.75
CA LYS A 189 9.99 -23.38 -8.36
C LYS A 189 8.90 -22.92 -7.38
N PHE A 190 7.80 -22.33 -7.86
CA PHE A 190 6.73 -21.80 -7.02
C PHE A 190 5.64 -22.84 -6.74
N LYS A 191 5.18 -22.89 -5.49
CA LYS A 191 4.06 -23.74 -5.03
C LYS A 191 2.71 -23.32 -5.59
N TYR A 192 2.59 -22.04 -5.94
CA TYR A 192 1.36 -21.42 -6.39
C TYR A 192 1.62 -20.77 -7.73
N GLU A 193 0.94 -21.26 -8.77
CA GLU A 193 1.05 -20.70 -10.12
C GLU A 193 0.53 -19.27 -10.15
N LYS A 194 -0.58 -19.00 -9.44
CA LYS A 194 -1.23 -17.69 -9.37
C LYS A 194 -1.07 -17.08 -7.99
N ILE A 195 -0.90 -15.76 -7.97
CA ILE A 195 -0.87 -14.94 -6.76
C ILE A 195 -1.60 -13.62 -7.01
N ILE A 196 -2.05 -12.99 -5.94
CA ILE A 196 -2.67 -11.67 -5.97
C ILE A 196 -1.65 -10.63 -5.52
N ILE A 197 -1.43 -9.60 -6.33
CA ILE A 197 -0.70 -8.41 -5.92
C ILE A 197 -1.72 -7.37 -5.47
N ARG A 198 -1.61 -6.89 -4.24
CA ARG A 198 -2.56 -5.94 -3.64
C ARG A 198 -1.83 -4.78 -2.99
N SER A 199 -2.29 -3.56 -3.26
CA SER A 199 -1.79 -2.38 -2.54
C SER A 199 -2.20 -2.45 -1.06
N ILE A 200 -1.33 -2.02 -0.16
CA ILE A 200 -1.70 -1.84 1.27
C ILE A 200 -2.83 -0.83 1.48
N THR A 201 -3.10 0.03 0.49
CA THR A 201 -4.18 1.02 0.51
C THR A 201 -5.43 0.54 -0.23
N ASP A 202 -5.42 -0.66 -0.81
CA ASP A 202 -6.55 -1.17 -1.59
C ASP A 202 -7.76 -1.52 -0.69
N GLN A 203 -8.91 -0.95 -1.03
CA GLN A 203 -10.18 -1.15 -0.35
C GLN A 203 -11.20 -1.91 -1.22
N ALA A 204 -10.90 -2.13 -2.49
CA ALA A 204 -11.86 -2.69 -3.44
C ALA A 204 -11.93 -4.23 -3.39
N TYR A 205 -10.83 -4.90 -3.02
CA TYR A 205 -10.80 -6.37 -2.97
C TYR A 205 -11.95 -6.96 -2.13
N PRO A 206 -12.63 -8.03 -2.63
CA PRO A 206 -12.31 -8.81 -3.83
C PRO A 206 -12.98 -8.29 -5.12
N PHE A 207 -13.55 -7.10 -5.11
CA PHE A 207 -14.24 -6.51 -6.25
C PHE A 207 -13.28 -5.64 -7.07
N PHE A 208 -13.40 -5.68 -8.40
CA PHE A 208 -12.60 -4.83 -9.31
C PHE A 208 -13.17 -3.42 -9.46
N ASP A 209 -14.49 -3.32 -9.39
CA ASP A 209 -15.25 -2.09 -9.34
C ASP A 209 -16.20 -2.20 -8.15
N ASP A 210 -16.08 -1.31 -7.17
CA ASP A 210 -17.12 -1.14 -6.16
C ASP A 210 -18.18 -0.17 -6.73
N PRO A 211 -19.38 -0.66 -7.11
CA PRO A 211 -20.40 0.18 -7.71
C PRO A 211 -20.94 1.25 -6.76
N ILE A 212 -20.69 1.12 -5.45
CA ILE A 212 -21.14 2.04 -4.41
C ILE A 212 -20.11 3.17 -4.20
N THR A 213 -18.82 2.86 -4.21
CA THR A 213 -17.76 3.83 -3.92
C THR A 213 -17.06 4.39 -5.16
N LYS A 214 -17.25 3.78 -6.35
CA LYS A 214 -16.51 4.08 -7.60
C LYS A 214 -14.99 4.01 -7.42
N GLN A 215 -14.51 3.31 -6.40
CA GLN A 215 -13.08 3.13 -6.16
C GLN A 215 -12.51 2.15 -7.18
N ARG A 216 -11.33 2.49 -7.70
CA ARG A 216 -10.56 1.61 -8.59
C ARG A 216 -9.84 0.56 -7.76
N ALA A 217 -9.89 -0.69 -8.19
CA ALA A 217 -9.05 -1.74 -7.60
C ALA A 217 -7.56 -1.45 -7.81
N ASP A 218 -6.83 -1.37 -6.69
CA ASP A 218 -5.37 -1.35 -6.65
C ASP A 218 -4.86 -2.76 -6.28
N TRP A 219 -5.47 -3.78 -6.92
CA TRP A 219 -5.09 -5.18 -6.83
C TRP A 219 -5.29 -5.89 -8.16
N TYR A 220 -4.50 -6.93 -8.42
CA TYR A 220 -4.59 -7.72 -9.65
C TYR A 220 -4.00 -9.12 -9.47
N LYS A 221 -4.50 -10.08 -10.26
CA LYS A 221 -3.95 -11.45 -10.32
C LYS A 221 -2.79 -11.51 -11.31
N VAL A 222 -1.77 -12.27 -10.94
CA VAL A 222 -0.57 -12.51 -11.76
C VAL A 222 -0.12 -13.96 -11.61
N PHE A 223 0.80 -14.38 -12.47
CA PHE A 223 1.45 -15.66 -12.40
C PHE A 223 2.81 -15.51 -11.73
N SER A 224 3.13 -16.38 -10.78
CA SER A 224 4.46 -16.43 -10.18
C SER A 224 5.50 -16.85 -11.22
N PHE A 225 6.70 -16.26 -11.17
CA PHE A 225 7.71 -16.54 -12.19
C PHE A 225 9.09 -16.77 -11.62
N ASP A 226 9.76 -15.74 -11.10
CA ASP A 226 11.11 -15.85 -10.56
C ASP A 226 11.26 -15.07 -9.25
N LEU A 227 12.27 -15.42 -8.46
CA LEU A 227 12.66 -14.72 -7.26
C LEU A 227 14.19 -14.50 -7.27
N ASN A 228 14.60 -13.31 -7.65
CA ASN A 228 15.99 -12.89 -7.63
C ASN A 228 16.33 -12.10 -6.34
N GLU A 229 17.57 -11.63 -6.21
CA GLU A 229 18.04 -10.97 -4.97
C GLU A 229 17.29 -9.68 -4.63
N ASN A 230 16.71 -9.01 -5.63
CA ASN A 230 16.12 -7.68 -5.49
C ASN A 230 14.62 -7.65 -5.77
N PHE A 231 14.11 -8.60 -6.52
CA PHE A 231 12.76 -8.59 -7.05
C PHE A 231 12.08 -9.95 -6.91
N LEU A 232 10.78 -9.90 -6.65
CA LEU A 232 9.86 -10.95 -7.04
C LEU A 232 9.39 -10.64 -8.46
N GLU A 233 9.57 -11.60 -9.36
CA GLU A 233 9.14 -11.49 -10.75
C GLU A 233 7.82 -12.21 -10.94
N VAL A 234 6.87 -11.51 -11.55
CA VAL A 234 5.54 -12.03 -11.82
C VAL A 234 5.17 -11.79 -13.27
N GLN A 235 4.58 -12.79 -13.92
CA GLN A 235 4.06 -12.65 -15.28
C GLN A 235 2.64 -12.09 -15.21
N ILE A 236 2.38 -11.03 -15.95
CA ILE A 236 1.03 -10.49 -16.13
C ILE A 236 0.32 -11.19 -17.29
N GLN A 237 -1.02 -11.26 -17.25
CA GLN A 237 -1.83 -11.83 -18.32
C GLN A 237 -2.00 -10.85 -19.50
N TYR A 238 -0.88 -10.32 -19.97
CA TYR A 238 -0.77 -9.37 -21.06
C TYR A 238 0.44 -9.73 -21.91
N TYR A 239 0.29 -9.56 -23.22
CA TYR A 239 1.38 -9.72 -24.16
C TYR A 239 1.64 -8.39 -24.84
N ASP A 240 2.89 -8.18 -25.21
CA ASP A 240 3.33 -7.02 -25.95
C ASP A 240 3.92 -7.43 -27.30
N LYS A 241 4.06 -6.45 -28.20
CA LYS A 241 4.83 -6.63 -29.43
C LYS A 241 6.04 -5.74 -29.37
N ILE A 242 7.20 -6.32 -29.68
CA ILE A 242 8.47 -5.60 -29.75
C ILE A 242 9.07 -5.76 -31.14
N VAL A 243 9.88 -4.79 -31.54
CA VAL A 243 10.80 -4.89 -32.67
C VAL A 243 12.19 -5.20 -32.15
N VAL A 244 12.90 -6.08 -32.85
CA VAL A 244 14.24 -6.53 -32.46
C VAL A 244 15.16 -6.52 -33.68
N ASN A 245 16.33 -5.92 -33.55
CA ASN A 245 17.32 -5.89 -34.61
C ASN A 245 18.26 -7.12 -34.57
N LYS A 246 19.17 -7.23 -35.54
CA LYS A 246 20.12 -8.35 -35.63
C LYS A 246 21.12 -8.42 -34.47
N MET A 247 21.33 -7.31 -33.76
CA MET A 247 22.21 -7.23 -32.58
C MET A 247 21.48 -7.61 -31.28
N GLY A 248 20.16 -7.83 -31.34
CA GLY A 248 19.33 -8.14 -30.19
C GLY A 248 18.95 -6.92 -29.35
N GLU A 249 19.11 -5.72 -29.90
CA GLU A 249 18.52 -4.50 -29.35
C GLU A 249 17.04 -4.48 -29.71
N TRP A 250 16.22 -3.87 -28.85
CA TRP A 250 14.78 -3.97 -28.96
C TRP A 250 14.06 -2.69 -28.57
N ASN A 251 12.82 -2.55 -29.04
CA ASN A 251 11.90 -1.52 -28.56
C ASN A 251 10.45 -1.98 -28.69
N TYR A 252 9.54 -1.33 -27.98
CA TYR A 252 8.11 -1.61 -28.12
C TYR A 252 7.61 -1.20 -29.50
N LEU A 253 6.77 -2.03 -30.12
CA LEU A 253 6.08 -1.69 -31.35
C LEU A 253 5.09 -0.54 -31.10
N ARG A 254 4.35 -0.60 -29.99
CA ARG A 254 3.30 0.36 -29.59
C ARG A 254 2.27 0.53 -30.72
N ASP A 255 1.99 1.78 -31.09
CA ASP A 255 1.01 2.17 -32.11
C ASP A 255 1.58 2.13 -33.53
N ARG A 256 2.85 1.73 -33.72
CA ARG A 256 3.46 1.63 -35.05
C ARG A 256 2.80 0.52 -35.86
N GLU A 257 2.39 0.83 -37.08
CA GLU A 257 1.86 -0.17 -38.00
C GLU A 257 2.95 -1.18 -38.39
N GLU A 258 2.64 -2.47 -38.35
CA GLU A 258 3.62 -3.51 -38.66
C GLU A 258 4.26 -3.35 -40.05
N GLY A 259 3.50 -2.87 -41.04
CA GLY A 259 4.00 -2.62 -42.40
C GLY A 259 4.96 -1.43 -42.52
N SER A 260 5.05 -0.58 -41.49
CA SER A 260 5.99 0.56 -41.43
C SER A 260 7.37 0.17 -40.88
N ILE A 261 7.49 -1.04 -40.33
CA ILE A 261 8.73 -1.52 -39.71
C ILE A 261 9.69 -1.99 -40.80
N SER A 262 10.94 -1.54 -40.69
CA SER A 262 11.99 -1.91 -41.65
C SER A 262 12.22 -3.42 -41.68
N ASN A 263 12.44 -3.97 -42.88
CA ASN A 263 12.57 -5.42 -43.12
C ASN A 263 13.77 -6.08 -42.41
N ASP A 264 14.73 -5.29 -41.91
CA ASP A 264 15.86 -5.77 -41.12
C ASP A 264 15.53 -5.99 -39.64
N LEU A 265 14.38 -5.49 -39.18
CA LEU A 265 13.84 -5.69 -37.85
C LEU A 265 12.85 -6.87 -37.83
N LYS A 266 12.82 -7.58 -36.70
CA LYS A 266 11.85 -8.66 -36.45
C LYS A 266 10.82 -8.20 -35.46
N ILE A 267 9.54 -8.37 -35.80
CA ILE A 267 8.44 -8.19 -34.85
C ILE A 267 8.28 -9.49 -34.06
N ILE A 268 8.30 -9.39 -32.74
CA ILE A 268 8.17 -10.52 -31.83
C ILE A 268 7.04 -10.23 -30.85
N ARG A 269 6.14 -11.20 -30.67
CA ARG A 269 5.17 -11.19 -29.58
C ARG A 269 5.81 -11.80 -28.33
N THR A 270 5.71 -11.10 -27.22
CA THR A 270 6.34 -11.45 -25.95
C THR A 270 5.32 -11.39 -24.81
N ASP A 271 5.49 -12.24 -23.81
CA ASP A 271 4.83 -12.04 -22.51
C ASP A 271 5.55 -10.91 -21.75
N VAL A 272 4.98 -10.46 -20.64
CA VAL A 272 5.54 -9.37 -19.82
C VAL A 272 5.75 -9.81 -18.38
N ILE A 273 6.96 -9.57 -17.86
CA ILE A 273 7.30 -9.72 -16.45
C ILE A 273 7.27 -8.36 -15.76
N GLU A 274 6.67 -8.32 -14.58
CA GLU A 274 6.81 -7.23 -13.62
C GLU A 274 7.85 -7.59 -12.55
N ARG A 275 8.84 -6.72 -12.35
CA ARG A 275 9.83 -6.82 -11.27
C ARG A 275 9.35 -6.03 -10.05
N ILE A 276 8.77 -6.71 -9.08
CA ILE A 276 8.29 -6.14 -7.81
C ILE A 276 9.45 -6.06 -6.82
N PRO A 277 9.89 -4.86 -6.39
CA PRO A 277 11.00 -4.72 -5.45
C PRO A 277 10.68 -5.39 -4.11
N LEU A 278 11.59 -6.24 -3.62
CA LEU A 278 11.40 -6.94 -2.35
C LEU A 278 11.28 -5.97 -1.17
N GLU A 279 11.90 -4.79 -1.26
CA GLU A 279 11.78 -3.72 -0.27
C GLU A 279 10.39 -3.08 -0.23
N ASN A 280 9.55 -3.25 -1.26
CA ASN A 280 8.19 -2.71 -1.29
C ASN A 280 7.14 -3.73 -0.81
N ILE A 281 7.50 -5.01 -0.72
CA ILE A 281 6.60 -6.04 -0.18
C ILE A 281 6.53 -5.90 1.35
N ILE A 282 5.31 -5.86 1.87
CA ILE A 282 5.02 -5.66 3.30
C ILE A 282 4.66 -7.00 3.95
N GLU A 283 3.75 -7.73 3.32
CA GLU A 283 3.16 -8.94 3.88
C GLU A 283 2.79 -9.95 2.79
N ILE A 284 2.73 -11.22 3.18
CA ILE A 284 2.28 -12.34 2.36
C ILE A 284 1.24 -13.07 3.19
N ASP A 285 0.02 -13.13 2.68
CA ASP A 285 -1.12 -13.82 3.26
C ASP A 285 -1.41 -15.08 2.43
N LEU A 286 -1.60 -16.21 3.13
CA LEU A 286 -1.83 -17.53 2.57
C LEU A 286 -3.22 -18.09 2.96
N SER A 287 -4.10 -17.24 3.49
CA SER A 287 -5.43 -17.64 3.95
C SER A 287 -6.41 -17.93 2.82
N GLU A 288 -6.15 -17.36 1.64
CA GLU A 288 -6.95 -17.54 0.42
C GLU A 288 -6.38 -18.64 -0.49
N GLU A 289 -7.14 -19.04 -1.52
CA GLU A 289 -6.71 -20.02 -2.53
C GLU A 289 -5.44 -19.56 -3.28
N ASP A 290 -5.46 -18.33 -3.79
CA ASP A 290 -4.30 -17.67 -4.37
C ASP A 290 -3.61 -16.82 -3.29
N PRO A 291 -2.32 -17.03 -2.99
CA PRO A 291 -1.59 -16.20 -2.03
C PRO A 291 -1.65 -14.72 -2.37
N MET A 292 -1.84 -13.89 -1.35
CA MET A 292 -1.93 -12.44 -1.49
C MET A 292 -0.65 -11.78 -1.01
N ILE A 293 -0.02 -11.00 -1.88
CA ILE A 293 1.18 -10.22 -1.57
C ILE A 293 0.78 -8.75 -1.45
N PHE A 294 0.90 -8.23 -0.23
CA PHE A 294 0.67 -6.82 0.06
C PHE A 294 1.92 -6.00 -0.26
N VAL A 295 1.77 -5.02 -1.14
CA VAL A 295 2.86 -4.18 -1.64
C VAL A 295 2.55 -2.71 -1.38
N ASP A 296 3.56 -1.96 -0.97
CA ASP A 296 3.52 -0.50 -0.92
C ASP A 296 3.71 0.07 -2.34
N PHE A 297 2.60 0.35 -3.02
CA PHE A 297 2.61 0.81 -4.40
C PHE A 297 3.27 2.18 -4.51
N GLN A 298 4.32 2.29 -5.31
CA GLN A 298 4.96 3.57 -5.61
C GLN A 298 4.36 4.12 -6.90
N ASN A 299 3.84 5.35 -6.86
CA ASN A 299 3.17 5.99 -8.01
C ASN A 299 2.07 5.11 -8.63
N ARG A 300 1.26 4.46 -7.78
CA ARG A 300 0.18 3.52 -8.17
C ARG A 300 0.65 2.26 -8.90
N LYS A 301 1.90 1.84 -8.70
CA LYS A 301 2.46 0.61 -9.29
C LYS A 301 3.12 -0.24 -8.21
N ALA A 302 2.92 -1.56 -8.28
CA ALA A 302 3.62 -2.51 -7.42
C ALA A 302 5.07 -2.75 -7.87
N TYR A 303 5.32 -2.61 -9.17
CA TYR A 303 6.58 -2.96 -9.82
C TYR A 303 7.47 -1.74 -10.09
N ARG A 304 8.77 -1.99 -10.23
CA ARG A 304 9.75 -0.98 -10.67
C ARG A 304 9.83 -0.91 -12.19
N GLU A 305 9.84 -2.07 -12.83
CA GLU A 305 9.98 -2.21 -14.28
C GLU A 305 9.13 -3.36 -14.81
N GLN A 306 8.73 -3.22 -16.07
CA GLN A 306 8.10 -4.25 -16.87
C GLN A 306 9.07 -4.62 -18.00
N ILE A 307 9.24 -5.92 -18.22
CA ILE A 307 10.22 -6.44 -19.16
C ILE A 307 9.55 -7.44 -20.08
N PRO A 308 9.63 -7.25 -21.41
CA PRO A 308 9.23 -8.25 -22.36
C PRO A 308 10.10 -9.50 -22.20
N PHE A 309 9.49 -10.68 -22.28
CA PHE A 309 10.24 -11.92 -22.22
C PHE A 309 9.62 -13.02 -23.09
N ILE A 310 10.45 -14.01 -23.39
CA ILE A 310 10.02 -15.26 -23.99
C ILE A 310 10.22 -16.35 -22.95
N ARG A 311 9.10 -16.94 -22.52
CA ARG A 311 9.09 -18.05 -21.57
C ARG A 311 9.86 -19.26 -22.13
N GLY A 312 10.73 -19.81 -21.30
CA GLY A 312 11.45 -21.03 -21.63
C GLY A 312 10.61 -22.28 -21.43
N TYR A 313 11.16 -23.42 -21.84
CA TYR A 313 10.60 -24.74 -21.59
C TYR A 313 11.71 -25.79 -21.75
N TYR A 314 11.50 -26.96 -21.16
CA TYR A 314 12.35 -28.12 -21.36
C TYR A 314 11.48 -29.35 -21.58
N LYS A 315 11.71 -30.08 -22.68
CA LYS A 315 11.08 -31.39 -22.91
C LYS A 315 12.12 -32.51 -22.91
N ASN A 316 13.27 -32.28 -23.55
CA ASN A 316 14.43 -33.15 -23.57
C ASN A 316 15.65 -32.38 -24.11
N ASP A 317 16.82 -33.02 -24.11
CA ASP A 317 18.10 -32.42 -24.55
C ASP A 317 18.14 -31.94 -26.01
N SER A 318 17.15 -32.28 -26.84
CA SER A 318 17.03 -31.82 -28.22
C SER A 318 15.89 -30.81 -28.46
N ASP A 319 14.95 -30.67 -27.52
CA ASP A 319 13.82 -29.74 -27.60
C ASP A 319 13.67 -28.99 -26.27
N TYR A 320 14.35 -27.84 -26.20
CA TYR A 320 14.30 -26.93 -25.06
C TYR A 320 14.52 -25.48 -25.51
N ARG A 321 14.11 -24.54 -24.67
CA ARG A 321 14.42 -23.11 -24.80
C ARG A 321 14.61 -22.53 -23.42
N LYS A 322 15.70 -21.79 -23.20
CA LYS A 322 15.87 -21.03 -21.95
C LYS A 322 15.00 -19.78 -21.96
N THR A 323 14.43 -19.45 -20.81
CA THR A 323 13.77 -18.16 -20.60
C THR A 323 14.70 -17.02 -21.01
N TYR A 324 14.18 -16.11 -21.83
CA TYR A 324 14.94 -14.99 -22.38
C TYR A 324 14.24 -13.67 -22.06
N TYR A 325 14.95 -12.77 -21.38
CA TYR A 325 14.48 -11.43 -21.05
C TYR A 325 15.04 -10.43 -22.06
N PHE A 326 14.19 -9.53 -22.54
CA PHE A 326 14.61 -8.35 -23.29
C PHE A 326 15.01 -7.26 -22.29
N GLU A 327 16.21 -7.38 -21.73
CA GLU A 327 16.69 -6.48 -20.68
C GLU A 327 16.70 -5.00 -21.14
N LEU A 328 16.33 -4.09 -20.24
CA LEU A 328 16.23 -2.65 -20.53
C LEU A 328 17.57 -2.03 -20.97
N CYS A 329 18.71 -2.61 -20.60
CA CYS A 329 20.02 -2.14 -21.05
C CYS A 329 20.27 -2.32 -22.56
N LYS A 330 19.46 -3.17 -23.22
CA LYS A 330 19.45 -3.36 -24.67
C LYS A 330 18.26 -2.69 -25.36
N GLN A 331 17.49 -1.91 -24.62
CA GLN A 331 16.39 -1.17 -25.20
C GLN A 331 16.94 0.06 -25.94
N ASP A 332 16.75 0.11 -27.26
CA ASP A 332 17.05 1.30 -28.06
C ASP A 332 15.74 2.01 -28.39
N ILE A 333 15.54 3.18 -27.80
CA ILE A 333 14.33 3.98 -27.99
C ILE A 333 14.18 4.54 -29.41
N ASN A 334 15.25 4.55 -30.19
CA ASN A 334 15.25 5.02 -31.58
C ASN A 334 14.95 3.90 -32.58
N LEU A 335 14.89 2.65 -32.10
CA LEU A 335 14.51 1.47 -32.86
C LEU A 335 13.00 1.43 -33.07
#